data_AF-A0A7C8MPE2-F1
#
_entry.id   AF-A0A7C8MPE2-F1
#
_cell.length_a   1.000
_cell.length_b   1.000
_cell.length_c   1.000
_cell.angle_alpha   90.00
_cell.angle_beta   90.00
_cell.angle_gamma   90.00
#
_symmetry.space_group_name_H-M   'P 1'
#
loop_
_entity.id
_entity.type
_entity.pdbx_description
1 polymer ?
#
loop_
_entity_poly.entity_id
_entity_poly.type
_entity_poly.pdbx_seq_one_letter_code
_entity_poly.pdbx_strand_id
1 'polypeptide(L)'
;MATVSVVEVSDELVMLDDTIYSPSPLGKTLSFPDHFEVPAITSLPSTSSLSPQSSITSLADYNTEIEPPLERHRTSTAFEWTDADLNYLLSILYADQVIQKCLVFTPPLETLHTQPCPIHLQLHVRVPIQPVPAAAFGAHLPIGTGRPISRHLVAESAQNCTSAPRARKSLAASLLSSPCSIAVIITRYKLLAALYSIPDYALLSIKRGMRAMMGVSELESESVSESERSARLRQMKGVVDDSWDFEPRMEKYLLEAGMDEVKEWIAWTETGAWLQAHVRAQWAVTYRECGEFLESAAWKMGGRRWTM
;
A
#
# COMPACT_ATOMS: atom_id res chain seq x y z
N MET A 1 -31.70 48.95 -6.75
CA MET A 1 -31.78 49.80 -7.95
C MET A 1 -30.91 51.03 -7.74
N ALA A 2 -29.74 51.05 -8.37
CA ALA A 2 -28.98 52.26 -8.69
C ALA A 2 -27.98 51.87 -9.78
N THR A 3 -28.08 52.57 -10.91
CA THR A 3 -27.39 52.36 -12.17
C THR A 3 -26.18 53.29 -12.30
N VAL A 4 -25.07 52.72 -12.81
CA VAL A 4 -24.15 53.23 -13.85
C VAL A 4 -23.44 54.57 -13.64
N SER A 5 -22.10 54.55 -13.75
CA SER A 5 -21.38 55.42 -14.69
C SER A 5 -20.02 54.82 -15.10
N VAL A 6 -19.92 54.56 -16.41
CA VAL A 6 -18.70 54.26 -17.17
C VAL A 6 -17.94 55.57 -17.38
N VAL A 7 -16.62 55.54 -17.26
CA VAL A 7 -15.73 56.57 -17.84
C VAL A 7 -14.61 55.85 -18.57
N GLU A 8 -14.72 55.81 -19.90
CA GLU A 8 -13.60 55.66 -20.83
C GLU A 8 -12.87 57.01 -20.92
N VAL A 9 -11.54 56.99 -20.81
CA VAL A 9 -10.67 58.00 -21.44
C VAL A 9 -9.46 57.25 -21.99
N SER A 10 -9.32 57.26 -23.32
CA SER A 10 -8.18 56.74 -24.06
C SER A 10 -7.11 57.82 -24.24
N ASP A 11 -5.86 57.34 -24.22
CA ASP A 11 -4.66 57.78 -24.92
C ASP A 11 -4.33 59.27 -25.05
N GLU A 12 -3.26 59.67 -24.34
CA GLU A 12 -2.26 60.56 -24.93
C GLU A 12 -0.84 60.04 -24.70
N LEU A 13 -0.11 60.03 -25.81
CA LEU A 13 1.20 59.47 -26.06
C LEU A 13 2.26 60.49 -25.63
N VAL A 14 3.08 60.17 -24.63
CA VAL A 14 4.33 60.92 -24.34
C VAL A 14 5.50 59.94 -24.36
N MET A 15 6.18 59.97 -25.50
CA MET A 15 7.53 59.44 -25.71
C MET A 15 8.53 60.28 -24.93
N LEU A 16 9.08 59.75 -23.84
CA LEU A 16 10.38 60.17 -23.33
C LEU A 16 11.17 58.93 -22.90
N ASP A 17 12.14 58.64 -23.74
CA ASP A 17 13.25 57.71 -23.56
C ASP A 17 14.24 58.36 -22.58
N ASP A 18 14.49 57.70 -21.45
CA ASP A 18 15.74 57.83 -20.71
C ASP A 18 15.90 56.67 -19.72
N THR A 19 16.52 55.61 -20.25
CA THR A 19 17.57 54.81 -19.61
C THR A 19 17.74 54.96 -18.08
N ILE A 20 17.07 54.08 -17.32
CA ILE A 20 17.59 53.60 -16.04
C ILE A 20 17.56 52.07 -16.06
N TYR A 21 18.76 51.50 -16.15
CA TYR A 21 19.11 50.10 -15.98
C TYR A 21 18.41 49.51 -14.74
N SER A 22 17.45 48.63 -14.96
CA SER A 22 17.01 47.67 -13.95
C SER A 22 17.66 46.32 -14.29
N PRO A 23 18.55 45.76 -13.45
CA PRO A 23 19.07 44.43 -13.68
C PRO A 23 17.92 43.43 -13.44
N SER A 24 17.39 42.87 -14.53
CA SER A 24 16.64 41.62 -14.50
C SER A 24 17.40 40.61 -13.63
N PRO A 25 16.75 39.88 -12.70
CA PRO A 25 17.37 38.72 -12.09
C PRO A 25 17.53 37.68 -13.20
N LEU A 26 18.73 37.68 -13.82
CA LEU A 26 19.21 36.65 -14.71
C LEU A 26 18.90 35.29 -14.07
N GLY A 27 18.21 34.46 -14.85
CA GLY A 27 17.83 33.11 -14.50
C GLY A 27 19.00 32.36 -13.87
N LYS A 28 18.83 32.04 -12.59
CA LYS A 28 19.50 30.90 -11.96
C LYS A 28 18.53 29.72 -11.93
N THR A 29 17.92 29.42 -13.07
CA THR A 29 17.39 28.09 -13.29
C THR A 29 18.60 27.27 -13.69
N LEU A 30 19.13 26.47 -12.76
CA LEU A 30 20.06 25.41 -13.11
C LEU A 30 19.36 24.58 -14.18
N SER A 31 19.82 24.67 -15.43
CA SER A 31 19.42 23.74 -16.48
C SER A 31 19.89 22.36 -16.01
N PHE A 32 18.94 21.54 -15.61
CA PHE A 32 19.22 20.13 -15.35
C PHE A 32 19.73 19.50 -16.64
N PRO A 33 20.70 18.57 -16.59
CA PRO A 33 21.11 17.85 -17.78
C PRO A 33 19.90 17.10 -18.34
N ASP A 34 19.55 17.35 -19.60
CA ASP A 34 18.48 16.63 -20.33
C ASP A 34 18.78 15.12 -20.49
N HIS A 35 19.97 14.69 -20.07
CA HIS A 35 20.38 13.30 -19.98
C HIS A 35 20.87 12.99 -18.57
N PHE A 36 20.00 12.40 -17.77
CA PHE A 36 20.41 11.59 -16.64
C PHE A 36 20.59 10.16 -17.15
N GLU A 37 21.82 9.67 -17.21
CA GLU A 37 22.03 8.23 -17.18
C GLU A 37 21.57 7.77 -15.79
N VAL A 38 20.35 7.24 -15.73
CA VAL A 38 19.92 6.43 -14.60
C VAL A 38 20.95 5.29 -14.50
N PRO A 39 21.55 5.01 -13.33
CA PRO A 39 22.37 3.84 -13.15
C PRO A 39 21.52 2.58 -13.36
N ALA A 40 21.37 2.17 -14.61
CA ALA A 40 20.93 0.83 -14.91
C ALA A 40 22.05 -0.09 -14.46
N ILE A 41 21.70 -1.12 -13.69
CA ILE A 41 22.58 -2.26 -13.40
C ILE A 41 22.96 -2.85 -14.76
N THR A 42 24.07 -2.37 -15.32
CA THR A 42 24.45 -2.59 -16.72
C THR A 42 25.26 -3.87 -16.89
N SER A 43 25.70 -4.46 -15.78
CA SER A 43 26.25 -5.81 -15.73
C SER A 43 26.28 -6.32 -14.29
N LEU A 44 25.62 -7.44 -14.04
CA LEU A 44 25.85 -8.25 -12.85
C LEU A 44 27.21 -8.95 -12.98
N PRO A 45 27.98 -9.13 -11.89
CA PRO A 45 29.13 -10.02 -11.91
C PRO A 45 28.64 -11.43 -12.29
N SER A 46 29.23 -12.00 -13.34
CA SER A 46 29.00 -13.39 -13.74
C SER A 46 29.33 -14.29 -12.55
N THR A 47 28.32 -14.89 -11.91
CA THR A 47 28.54 -15.92 -10.90
C THR A 47 29.06 -17.16 -11.61
N SER A 48 30.38 -17.28 -11.69
CA SER A 48 31.05 -18.54 -12.01
C SER A 48 30.61 -19.61 -11.02
N SER A 49 30.08 -20.69 -11.55
CA SER A 49 29.60 -21.87 -10.86
C SER A 49 30.61 -22.47 -9.88
N LEU A 50 30.14 -22.73 -8.66
CA LEU A 50 30.47 -23.83 -7.73
C LEU A 50 31.85 -24.49 -7.83
N SER A 51 32.63 -24.42 -6.73
CA SER A 51 33.04 -25.62 -5.98
C SER A 51 33.74 -25.29 -4.65
N PRO A 52 33.75 -26.23 -3.68
CA PRO A 52 34.04 -25.99 -2.27
C PRO A 52 35.51 -26.25 -1.94
N GLN A 53 36.08 -25.48 -1.01
CA GLN A 53 37.24 -25.94 -0.24
C GLN A 53 37.35 -25.17 1.08
N SER A 54 37.26 -25.94 2.15
CA SER A 54 37.54 -25.60 3.53
C SER A 54 38.93 -24.98 3.70
N SER A 55 39.10 -24.07 4.67
CA SER A 55 40.08 -24.22 5.76
C SER A 55 39.98 -23.10 6.79
N ILE A 56 40.32 -23.51 8.01
CA ILE A 56 40.08 -22.90 9.32
C ILE A 56 41.29 -22.02 9.70
N THR A 57 41.10 -21.24 10.77
CA THR A 57 42.04 -20.61 11.73
C THR A 57 42.32 -19.12 11.52
N SER A 58 42.50 -18.28 12.54
CA SER A 58 42.07 -18.19 13.96
C SER A 58 42.60 -16.84 14.47
N LEU A 59 42.03 -16.32 15.58
CA LEU A 59 42.54 -15.24 16.48
C LEU A 59 42.46 -13.78 15.97
N ALA A 60 42.04 -12.77 16.74
CA ALA A 60 41.71 -12.68 18.17
C ALA A 60 40.79 -11.48 18.48
N ASP A 61 39.99 -11.67 19.54
CA ASP A 61 39.61 -10.73 20.60
C ASP A 61 39.20 -9.30 20.27
N TYR A 62 37.89 -9.05 20.35
CA TYR A 62 37.38 -8.00 21.24
C TYR A 62 36.11 -8.50 21.93
N ASN A 63 36.21 -8.67 23.25
CA ASN A 63 35.09 -8.89 24.15
C ASN A 63 34.09 -7.75 24.03
N THR A 64 32.87 -8.06 23.63
CA THR A 64 31.68 -7.32 24.04
C THR A 64 30.69 -8.38 24.48
N GLU A 65 30.43 -8.45 25.78
CA GLU A 65 29.31 -9.20 26.34
C GLU A 65 28.02 -8.71 25.68
N ILE A 66 27.59 -9.45 24.67
CA ILE A 66 26.24 -9.35 24.11
C ILE A 66 25.52 -10.56 24.69
N GLU A 67 24.64 -10.30 25.66
CA GLU A 67 23.59 -11.26 26.05
C GLU A 67 22.98 -11.86 24.77
N PRO A 68 22.93 -13.20 24.65
CA PRO A 68 22.31 -13.81 23.49
C PRO A 68 20.85 -13.36 23.41
N PRO A 69 20.35 -12.94 22.24
CA PRO A 69 18.96 -12.57 22.11
C PRO A 69 18.13 -13.81 22.45
N LEU A 70 17.29 -13.66 23.48
CA LEU A 70 16.28 -14.63 23.90
C LEU A 70 15.72 -15.34 22.67
N GLU A 71 16.10 -16.61 22.51
CA GLU A 71 15.41 -17.52 21.61
C GLU A 71 13.94 -17.46 22.01
N ARG A 72 13.14 -16.76 21.21
CA ARG A 72 11.68 -16.86 21.29
C ARG A 72 11.34 -18.26 20.81
N HIS A 73 11.51 -19.23 21.69
CA HIS A 73 10.77 -20.47 21.63
C HIS A 73 9.31 -20.07 21.46
N ARG A 74 8.84 -20.20 20.22
CA ARG A 74 7.42 -20.16 19.88
C ARG A 74 6.82 -21.38 20.56
N THR A 75 6.57 -21.26 21.86
CA THR A 75 5.71 -22.17 22.58
C THR A 75 4.37 -22.08 21.87
N SER A 76 4.06 -23.15 21.14
CA SER A 76 2.83 -23.30 20.39
C SER A 76 1.68 -23.50 21.37
N THR A 77 1.36 -22.46 22.15
CA THR A 77 0.01 -22.33 22.69
C THR A 77 -0.91 -22.11 21.49
N ALA A 78 -2.03 -22.84 21.47
CA ALA A 78 -3.01 -22.70 20.40
C ALA A 78 -3.43 -21.23 20.34
N PHE A 79 -3.00 -20.51 19.30
CA PHE A 79 -3.38 -19.13 19.08
C PHE A 79 -4.90 -19.06 18.90
N GLU A 80 -5.61 -18.57 19.91
CA GLU A 80 -7.05 -18.38 19.88
C GLU A 80 -7.36 -17.00 19.30
N TRP A 81 -8.16 -16.97 18.23
CA TRP A 81 -8.58 -15.72 17.61
C TRP A 81 -9.63 -15.00 18.47
N THR A 82 -9.33 -13.78 18.87
CA THR A 82 -10.23 -12.91 19.65
C THR A 82 -11.02 -11.95 18.74
N ASP A 83 -12.00 -11.24 19.30
CA ASP A 83 -12.70 -10.16 18.58
C ASP A 83 -11.74 -9.02 18.20
N ALA A 84 -10.76 -8.74 19.06
CA ALA A 84 -9.75 -7.71 18.80
C ALA A 84 -8.87 -8.08 17.60
N ASP A 85 -8.41 -9.33 17.51
CA ASP A 85 -7.58 -9.79 16.37
C ASP A 85 -8.35 -9.70 15.05
N LEU A 86 -9.63 -10.06 15.07
CA LEU A 86 -10.49 -10.02 13.88
C LEU A 86 -10.77 -8.57 13.46
N ASN A 87 -11.06 -7.67 14.40
CA ASN A 87 -11.23 -6.25 14.11
C ASN A 87 -9.94 -5.61 13.62
N TYR A 88 -8.79 -5.98 14.19
CA TYR A 88 -7.48 -5.50 13.73
C TYR A 88 -7.20 -5.98 12.30
N LEU A 89 -7.45 -7.26 12.00
CA LEU A 89 -7.35 -7.80 10.64
C LEU A 89 -8.22 -7.01 9.66
N LEU A 90 -9.45 -6.67 10.03
CA LEU A 90 -10.34 -5.87 9.19
C LEU A 90 -9.85 -4.43 9.01
N SER A 91 -9.26 -3.82 10.04
CA SER A 91 -8.67 -2.49 9.92
C SER A 91 -7.51 -2.45 8.93
N ILE A 92 -6.83 -3.58 8.72
CA ILE A 92 -5.73 -3.71 7.77
C ILE A 92 -6.22 -4.00 6.35
N LEU A 93 -7.20 -4.90 6.20
CA LEU A 93 -7.69 -5.36 4.88
C LEU A 93 -8.77 -4.44 4.28
N TYR A 94 -9.56 -3.78 5.13
CA TYR A 94 -10.75 -3.01 4.76
C TYR A 94 -10.79 -1.68 5.52
N ALA A 95 -9.65 -0.97 5.57
CA ALA A 95 -9.48 0.26 6.34
C ALA A 95 -10.60 1.28 6.07
N ASP A 96 -10.92 1.52 4.80
CA ASP A 96 -11.96 2.46 4.40
C ASP A 96 -13.34 2.06 4.91
N GLN A 97 -13.70 0.77 4.79
CA GLN A 97 -15.00 0.28 5.25
C GLN A 97 -15.11 0.28 6.78
N VAL A 98 -13.99 0.12 7.50
CA VAL A 98 -13.92 0.29 8.95
C VAL A 98 -14.13 1.76 9.34
N ILE A 99 -13.44 2.69 8.69
CA ILE A 99 -13.58 4.14 8.92
C ILE A 99 -15.03 4.60 8.66
N GLN A 100 -15.63 4.10 7.58
CA GLN A 100 -17.02 4.39 7.21
C GLN A 100 -18.06 3.65 8.06
N LYS A 101 -17.64 2.75 8.95
CA LYS A 101 -18.50 1.91 9.81
C LYS A 101 -19.54 1.11 9.01
N CYS A 102 -19.13 0.61 7.83
CA CYS A 102 -20.00 -0.16 6.95
C CYS A 102 -19.89 -1.67 7.16
N LEU A 103 -18.91 -2.16 7.93
CA LEU A 103 -18.76 -3.59 8.21
C LEU A 103 -19.73 -4.07 9.30
N VAL A 104 -20.34 -5.23 9.08
CA VAL A 104 -21.34 -5.81 9.98
C VAL A 104 -21.15 -7.32 10.11
N PHE A 105 -21.10 -7.79 11.35
CA PHE A 105 -21.11 -9.21 11.67
C PHE A 105 -22.53 -9.73 11.91
N THR A 106 -22.79 -10.93 11.40
CA THR A 106 -24.01 -11.69 11.67
C THR A 106 -23.62 -13.11 12.08
N PRO A 107 -23.89 -13.56 13.32
CA PRO A 107 -24.36 -12.77 14.46
C PRO A 107 -23.31 -11.74 14.94
N PRO A 108 -23.69 -10.73 15.75
CA PRO A 108 -22.76 -9.75 16.31
C PRO A 108 -21.68 -10.40 17.19
N LEU A 109 -20.45 -9.88 17.12
CA LEU A 109 -19.29 -10.44 17.84
C LEU A 109 -19.48 -10.46 19.36
N GLU A 110 -20.12 -9.43 19.91
CA GLU A 110 -20.36 -9.28 21.35
C GLU A 110 -21.28 -10.40 21.89
N THR A 111 -22.13 -10.94 21.03
CA THR A 111 -23.08 -12.01 21.38
C THR A 111 -22.56 -13.40 21.05
N LEU A 112 -21.40 -13.52 20.42
CA LEU A 112 -20.90 -14.80 19.89
C LEU A 112 -20.74 -15.88 20.97
N HIS A 113 -20.41 -15.46 22.20
CA HIS A 113 -20.21 -16.34 23.34
C HIS A 113 -21.49 -16.98 23.87
N THR A 114 -22.64 -16.35 23.64
CA THR A 114 -23.96 -16.82 24.12
C THR A 114 -24.76 -17.51 23.01
N GLN A 115 -24.24 -17.55 21.78
CA GLN A 115 -24.90 -18.21 20.66
C GLN A 115 -24.90 -19.74 20.83
N PRO A 116 -26.03 -20.42 20.58
CA PRO A 116 -26.06 -21.87 20.54
C PRO A 116 -25.24 -22.39 19.35
N CYS A 117 -24.58 -23.53 19.53
CA CYS A 117 -23.83 -24.17 18.47
C CYS A 117 -24.76 -24.96 17.52
N PRO A 118 -24.44 -25.07 16.22
CA PRO A 118 -23.25 -24.53 15.54
C PRO A 118 -23.32 -23.02 15.29
N ILE A 119 -22.16 -22.36 15.35
CA ILE A 119 -22.03 -20.92 15.08
C ILE A 119 -21.58 -20.73 13.63
N HIS A 120 -22.33 -19.92 12.88
CA HIS A 120 -21.96 -19.48 11.55
C HIS A 120 -21.87 -17.95 11.52
N LEU A 121 -20.64 -17.45 11.37
CA LEU A 121 -20.31 -16.03 11.42
C LEU A 121 -20.10 -15.50 10.01
N GLN A 122 -20.85 -14.48 9.65
CA GLN A 122 -20.83 -13.84 8.34
C GLN A 122 -20.46 -12.36 8.46
N LEU A 123 -19.55 -11.90 7.61
CA LEU A 123 -19.16 -10.50 7.50
C LEU A 123 -19.82 -9.87 6.27
N HIS A 124 -20.49 -8.75 6.47
CA HIS A 124 -21.14 -8.00 5.42
C HIS A 124 -20.61 -6.56 5.32
N VAL A 125 -20.64 -6.00 4.12
CA VAL A 125 -20.50 -4.55 3.87
C VAL A 125 -21.88 -3.97 3.62
N ARG A 126 -22.26 -2.95 4.40
CA ARG A 126 -23.46 -2.14 4.16
C ARG A 126 -23.20 -1.20 3.00
N VAL A 127 -24.13 -1.17 2.05
CA VAL A 127 -24.16 -0.15 1.00
C VAL A 127 -25.17 0.90 1.42
N PRO A 128 -24.81 2.20 1.42
CA PRO A 128 -25.76 3.27 1.64
C PRO A 128 -26.91 3.13 0.64
N ILE A 129 -28.13 2.94 1.15
CA ILE A 129 -29.31 2.83 0.31
C ILE A 129 -29.57 4.23 -0.24
N GLN A 130 -29.26 4.46 -1.52
CA GLN A 130 -29.76 5.64 -2.22
C GLN A 130 -31.30 5.58 -2.23
N PRO A 131 -32.00 6.72 -2.13
CA PRO A 131 -33.46 6.74 -2.14
C PRO A 131 -33.95 6.05 -3.40
N VAL A 132 -34.64 4.92 -3.20
CA VAL A 132 -35.12 4.08 -4.28
C VAL A 132 -36.20 4.86 -5.03
N PRO A 133 -36.09 5.04 -6.36
CA PRO A 133 -37.14 5.68 -7.13
C PRO A 133 -38.46 4.92 -6.94
N ALA A 134 -39.57 5.62 -6.76
CA ALA A 134 -40.90 5.01 -6.58
C ALA A 134 -41.25 3.99 -7.68
N ALA A 135 -40.67 4.16 -8.88
CA ALA A 135 -40.78 3.23 -10.01
C ALA A 135 -40.28 1.80 -9.70
N ALA A 136 -39.36 1.60 -8.75
CA ALA A 136 -38.87 0.27 -8.37
C ALA A 136 -39.85 -0.52 -7.49
N PHE A 137 -40.94 0.10 -7.02
CA PHE A 137 -42.02 -0.54 -6.26
C PHE A 137 -43.27 -0.80 -7.11
N GLY A 138 -43.16 -0.79 -8.44
CA GLY A 138 -44.28 -1.03 -9.34
C GLY A 138 -44.92 -2.41 -9.15
N ALA A 139 -46.25 -2.46 -9.00
CA ALA A 139 -47.02 -3.70 -8.81
C ALA A 139 -46.90 -4.70 -9.98
N HIS A 140 -46.42 -4.24 -11.13
CA HIS A 140 -46.19 -5.02 -12.35
C HIS A 140 -44.76 -5.57 -12.47
N LEU A 141 -43.86 -5.24 -11.54
CA LEU A 141 -42.49 -5.73 -11.55
C LEU A 141 -42.41 -7.12 -10.89
N PRO A 142 -41.56 -8.03 -11.40
CA PRO A 142 -41.35 -9.33 -10.77
C PRO A 142 -40.90 -9.16 -9.32
N ILE A 143 -41.48 -9.94 -8.42
CA ILE A 143 -41.11 -9.99 -6.99
C ILE A 143 -39.60 -10.24 -6.89
N GLY A 144 -38.86 -9.25 -6.38
CA GLY A 144 -37.41 -9.36 -6.14
C GLY A 144 -36.51 -8.52 -7.06
N THR A 145 -37.04 -7.81 -8.07
CA THR A 145 -36.20 -7.07 -9.05
C THR A 145 -35.89 -5.61 -8.70
N GLY A 146 -36.48 -5.04 -7.64
CA GLY A 146 -36.34 -3.61 -7.31
C GLY A 146 -35.97 -3.30 -5.86
N ARG A 147 -35.75 -4.31 -5.01
CA ARG A 147 -35.37 -4.09 -3.61
C ARG A 147 -33.85 -3.94 -3.52
N PRO A 148 -33.30 -2.78 -3.11
CA PRO A 148 -31.87 -2.62 -2.96
C PRO A 148 -31.34 -3.62 -1.94
N ILE A 149 -30.30 -4.37 -2.32
CA ILE A 149 -29.56 -5.24 -1.42
C ILE A 149 -28.72 -4.31 -0.54
N SER A 150 -29.12 -4.14 0.71
CA SER A 150 -28.45 -3.23 1.65
C SER A 150 -27.14 -3.79 2.23
N ARG A 151 -26.83 -5.05 1.96
CA ARG A 151 -25.69 -5.78 2.53
C ARG A 151 -25.09 -6.74 1.50
N HIS A 152 -23.79 -6.62 1.24
CA HIS A 152 -23.03 -7.61 0.47
C HIS A 152 -22.22 -8.49 1.41
N LEU A 153 -22.30 -9.81 1.23
CA LEU A 153 -21.47 -10.76 1.97
C LEU A 153 -20.02 -10.65 1.47
N VAL A 154 -19.09 -10.41 2.39
CA VAL A 154 -17.64 -10.33 2.11
C VAL A 154 -16.97 -11.67 2.35
N ALA A 155 -17.25 -12.28 3.50
CA ALA A 155 -16.66 -13.54 3.92
C ALA A 155 -17.54 -14.21 4.96
N GLU A 156 -17.39 -15.51 5.12
CA GLU A 156 -18.11 -16.30 6.11
C GLU A 156 -17.22 -17.38 6.74
N SER A 157 -17.54 -17.73 7.99
CA SER A 157 -16.95 -18.88 8.66
C SER A 157 -17.57 -20.18 8.13
N ALA A 158 -16.92 -21.31 8.40
CA ALA A 158 -17.52 -22.61 8.20
C ALA A 158 -18.88 -22.71 8.94
N GLN A 159 -19.82 -23.46 8.37
CA GLN A 159 -21.19 -23.56 8.88
C GLN A 159 -21.29 -24.33 10.20
N ASN A 160 -20.33 -25.19 10.49
CA ASN A 160 -20.37 -26.12 11.62
C ASN A 160 -19.34 -25.78 12.72
N CYS A 161 -19.07 -24.49 12.97
CA CYS A 161 -18.13 -24.13 14.02
C CYS A 161 -18.71 -24.42 15.42
N THR A 162 -18.00 -25.25 16.18
CA THR A 162 -18.41 -25.71 17.51
C THR A 162 -18.12 -24.72 18.63
N SER A 163 -17.48 -23.59 18.32
CA SER A 163 -17.14 -22.56 19.31
C SER A 163 -16.91 -21.20 18.65
N ALA A 164 -17.10 -20.13 19.44
CA ALA A 164 -16.85 -18.74 19.04
C ALA A 164 -15.41 -18.51 18.50
N PRO A 165 -14.34 -18.94 19.21
CA PRO A 165 -12.97 -18.81 18.69
C PRO A 165 -12.76 -19.55 17.36
N ARG A 166 -13.41 -20.70 17.15
CA ARG A 166 -13.33 -21.44 15.88
C ARG A 166 -14.05 -20.72 14.75
N ALA A 167 -15.21 -20.11 15.02
CA ALA A 167 -15.93 -19.32 14.03
C ALA A 167 -15.10 -18.10 13.58
N ARG A 168 -14.50 -17.37 14.53
CA ARG A 168 -13.59 -16.24 14.24
C ARG A 168 -12.37 -16.68 13.43
N LYS A 169 -11.71 -17.75 13.86
CA LYS A 169 -10.56 -18.33 13.14
C LYS A 169 -10.97 -18.73 11.73
N SER A 170 -12.10 -19.41 11.56
CA SER A 170 -12.56 -19.82 10.24
C SER A 170 -12.92 -18.64 9.34
N LEU A 171 -13.49 -17.57 9.88
CA LEU A 171 -13.74 -16.34 9.13
C LEU A 171 -12.43 -15.66 8.73
N ALA A 172 -11.47 -15.54 9.66
CA ALA A 172 -10.14 -15.02 9.36
C ALA A 172 -9.44 -15.85 8.25
N ALA A 173 -9.63 -17.17 8.25
CA ALA A 173 -9.14 -18.05 7.18
C ALA A 173 -9.76 -17.69 5.83
N SER A 174 -11.06 -17.42 5.80
CA SER A 174 -11.78 -17.01 4.59
C SER A 174 -11.28 -15.66 4.07
N LEU A 175 -11.05 -14.69 4.96
CA LEU A 175 -10.51 -13.36 4.61
C LEU A 175 -9.07 -13.45 4.08
N LEU A 176 -8.27 -14.38 4.59
CA LEU A 176 -6.87 -14.61 4.20
C LEU A 176 -6.73 -15.67 3.10
N SER A 177 -7.84 -16.08 2.47
CA SER A 177 -7.86 -17.23 1.55
C SER A 177 -7.16 -16.98 0.21
N SER A 178 -6.84 -15.72 -0.12
CA SER A 178 -6.12 -15.33 -1.33
C SER A 178 -4.63 -15.06 -1.03
N PRO A 179 -3.75 -16.08 -1.15
CA PRO A 179 -2.30 -15.96 -1.09
C PRO A 179 -1.71 -14.71 -1.72
N CYS A 180 -2.03 -14.50 -3.00
CA CYS A 180 -1.41 -13.47 -3.82
C CYS A 180 -1.86 -12.08 -3.35
N SER A 181 -3.15 -11.90 -3.07
CA SER A 181 -3.67 -10.63 -2.57
C SER A 181 -3.06 -10.27 -1.21
N ILE A 182 -2.96 -11.24 -0.30
CA ILE A 182 -2.36 -11.02 1.02
C ILE A 182 -0.87 -10.70 0.91
N ALA A 183 -0.14 -11.40 0.04
CA ALA A 183 1.27 -11.11 -0.21
C ALA A 183 1.46 -9.67 -0.73
N VAL A 184 0.64 -9.22 -1.68
CA VAL A 184 0.68 -7.84 -2.19
C VAL A 184 0.44 -6.81 -1.08
N ILE A 185 -0.54 -7.06 -0.21
CA ILE A 185 -0.84 -6.18 0.93
C ILE A 185 0.32 -6.15 1.94
N ILE A 186 0.91 -7.30 2.26
CA ILE A 186 2.09 -7.38 3.14
C ILE A 186 3.26 -6.57 2.55
N THR A 187 3.55 -6.76 1.26
CA THR A 187 4.63 -6.03 0.57
C THR A 187 4.36 -4.52 0.59
N ARG A 188 3.12 -4.10 0.32
CA ARG A 188 2.71 -2.70 0.42
C ARG A 188 3.00 -2.12 1.81
N TYR A 189 2.60 -2.81 2.88
CA TYR A 189 2.87 -2.35 4.24
C TYR A 189 4.35 -2.31 4.59
N LYS A 190 5.14 -3.31 4.18
CA LYS A 190 6.61 -3.30 4.33
C LYS A 190 7.25 -2.11 3.61
N LEU A 191 6.81 -1.81 2.39
CA LEU A 191 7.29 -0.68 1.61
C LEU A 191 6.86 0.66 2.22
N LEU A 192 5.62 0.79 2.69
CA LEU A 192 5.16 2.00 3.40
C LEU A 192 5.96 2.25 4.68
N ALA A 193 6.22 1.19 5.46
CA ALA A 193 7.06 1.28 6.65
C ALA A 193 8.48 1.76 6.32
N ALA A 194 9.07 1.22 5.25
CA ALA A 194 10.39 1.65 4.78
C ALA A 194 10.34 3.10 4.28
N LEU A 195 9.36 3.45 3.45
CA LEU A 195 9.18 4.78 2.88
C LEU A 195 9.09 5.85 3.96
N TYR A 196 8.29 5.66 5.01
CA TYR A 196 8.18 6.65 6.08
C TYR A 196 9.38 6.66 7.03
N SER A 197 10.30 5.70 6.93
CA SER A 197 11.54 5.66 7.71
C SER A 197 12.71 6.43 7.08
N ILE A 198 12.63 6.79 5.79
CA ILE A 198 13.73 7.47 5.09
C ILE A 198 13.71 9.00 5.34
N PRO A 199 14.84 9.69 5.15
CA PRO A 199 14.91 11.15 5.29
C PRO A 199 14.19 11.92 4.18
N ASP A 200 13.87 13.20 4.44
CA ASP A 200 13.10 14.06 3.53
C ASP A 200 13.67 14.14 2.12
N TYR A 201 14.99 14.25 2.00
CA TYR A 201 15.65 14.36 0.70
C TYR A 201 15.43 13.09 -0.14
N ALA A 202 15.38 11.91 0.49
CA ALA A 202 15.15 10.65 -0.17
C ALA A 202 13.69 10.54 -0.61
N LEU A 203 12.73 10.92 0.24
CA LEU A 203 11.30 11.02 -0.13
C LEU A 203 11.09 11.88 -1.38
N LEU A 204 11.71 13.08 -1.41
CA LEU A 204 11.63 13.98 -2.55
C LEU A 204 12.30 13.40 -3.80
N SER A 205 13.40 12.67 -3.64
CA SER A 205 14.08 11.98 -4.75
C SER A 205 13.20 10.88 -5.35
N ILE A 206 12.62 10.03 -4.51
CA ILE A 206 11.71 8.95 -4.91
C ILE A 206 10.47 9.52 -5.60
N LYS A 207 9.88 10.59 -5.05
CA LYS A 207 8.76 11.30 -5.67
C LYS A 207 9.09 11.78 -7.09
N ARG A 208 10.29 12.35 -7.30
CA ARG A 208 10.73 12.76 -8.64
C ARG A 208 10.87 11.57 -9.57
N GLY A 209 11.46 10.47 -9.10
CA GLY A 209 11.56 9.21 -9.86
C GLY A 209 10.19 8.68 -10.30
N MET A 210 9.22 8.60 -9.38
CA MET A 210 7.86 8.15 -9.70
C MET A 210 7.13 9.05 -10.70
N ARG A 211 7.31 10.38 -10.59
CA ARG A 211 6.76 11.32 -11.59
C ARG A 211 7.40 11.16 -12.97
N ALA A 212 8.69 10.87 -13.03
CA ALA A 212 9.37 10.58 -14.29
C ALA A 212 8.80 9.31 -14.93
N MET A 213 8.55 8.25 -14.15
CA MET A 213 7.92 7.01 -14.65
C MET A 213 6.51 7.27 -15.22
N MET A 214 5.74 8.17 -14.63
CA MET A 214 4.44 8.58 -15.20
C MET A 214 4.57 9.27 -16.56
N GLY A 215 5.59 10.12 -16.75
CA GLY A 215 5.79 10.88 -17.98
C GLY A 215 6.13 9.99 -19.20
N VAL A 216 6.78 8.84 -18.98
CA VAL A 216 7.11 7.88 -20.06
C VAL A 216 5.83 7.30 -20.69
N SER A 217 4.78 7.10 -19.90
CA SER A 217 3.51 6.54 -20.38
C SER A 217 2.71 7.47 -21.29
N GLU A 218 2.93 8.78 -21.24
CA GLU A 218 2.18 9.76 -22.07
C GLU A 218 2.83 9.97 -23.45
N LEU A 219 4.11 9.64 -23.58
CA LEU A 219 4.92 9.88 -24.79
C LEU A 219 5.11 8.63 -25.64
N GLU A 220 4.99 7.44 -25.05
CA GLU A 220 5.19 6.16 -25.74
C GLU A 220 3.86 5.46 -26.03
N SER A 221 3.78 4.80 -27.18
CA SER A 221 2.66 3.90 -27.51
C SER A 221 2.51 2.86 -26.40
N GLU A 222 1.29 2.65 -25.89
CA GLU A 222 0.97 1.71 -24.78
C GLU A 222 1.63 0.32 -24.96
N SER A 223 1.77 -0.13 -26.20
CA SER A 223 2.41 -1.40 -26.56
C SER A 223 3.92 -1.46 -26.31
N VAL A 224 4.62 -0.33 -26.45
CA VAL A 224 6.08 -0.22 -26.22
C VAL A 224 6.35 -0.20 -24.72
N SER A 225 5.55 0.59 -23.99
CA SER A 225 5.62 0.70 -22.53
C SER A 225 5.42 -0.64 -21.81
N GLU A 226 4.45 -1.46 -22.23
CA GLU A 226 4.21 -2.76 -21.61
C GLU A 226 5.33 -3.79 -21.91
N SER A 227 5.96 -3.71 -23.09
CA SER A 227 7.09 -4.57 -23.46
C SER A 227 8.33 -4.27 -22.61
N GLU A 228 8.64 -2.99 -22.43
CA GLU A 228 9.75 -2.53 -21.59
C GLU A 228 9.51 -2.87 -20.12
N ARG A 229 8.30 -2.57 -19.60
CA ARG A 229 7.87 -2.98 -18.26
C ARG A 229 8.08 -4.47 -18.03
N SER A 230 7.62 -5.31 -18.96
CA SER A 230 7.77 -6.77 -18.90
C SER A 230 9.23 -7.22 -18.98
N ALA A 231 10.09 -6.53 -19.74
CA ALA A 231 11.51 -6.82 -19.80
C ALA A 231 12.21 -6.46 -18.48
N ARG A 232 11.91 -5.29 -17.92
CA ARG A 232 12.45 -4.80 -16.65
C ARG A 232 12.05 -5.69 -15.49
N LEU A 233 10.78 -6.07 -15.41
CA LEU A 233 10.28 -6.99 -14.39
C LEU A 233 10.98 -8.36 -14.46
N ARG A 234 11.24 -8.88 -15.67
CA ARG A 234 12.01 -10.12 -15.85
C ARG A 234 13.44 -10.02 -15.34
N GLN A 235 14.11 -8.87 -15.49
CA GLN A 235 15.46 -8.65 -14.96
C GLN A 235 15.49 -8.64 -13.43
N MET A 236 14.43 -8.15 -12.79
CA MET A 236 14.36 -8.01 -11.32
C MET A 236 13.84 -9.28 -10.63
N LYS A 237 13.13 -10.15 -11.37
CA LYS A 237 12.52 -11.36 -10.84
C LYS A 237 13.57 -12.35 -10.31
N GLY A 238 13.43 -12.76 -9.05
CA GLY A 238 14.37 -13.66 -8.38
C GLY A 238 15.72 -13.03 -8.01
N VAL A 239 15.91 -11.73 -8.28
CA VAL A 239 17.13 -10.99 -7.95
C VAL A 239 16.86 -9.98 -6.84
N VAL A 240 15.78 -9.20 -6.97
CA VAL A 240 15.39 -8.20 -5.96
C VAL A 240 14.52 -8.87 -4.90
N ASP A 241 15.04 -8.90 -3.67
CA ASP A 241 14.42 -9.45 -2.46
C ASP A 241 14.39 -8.43 -1.31
N ASP A 242 13.93 -8.87 -0.13
CA ASP A 242 13.79 -8.03 1.07
C ASP A 242 15.13 -7.48 1.62
N SER A 243 16.29 -7.96 1.16
CA SER A 243 17.62 -7.50 1.57
C SER A 243 18.15 -6.30 0.78
N TRP A 244 17.52 -5.99 -0.37
CA TRP A 244 17.89 -4.85 -1.19
C TRP A 244 17.44 -3.53 -0.58
N ASP A 245 18.06 -2.45 -1.03
CA ASP A 245 17.67 -1.08 -0.70
C ASP A 245 16.21 -0.79 -1.08
N PHE A 246 15.68 0.34 -0.60
CA PHE A 246 14.28 0.69 -0.78
C PHE A 246 13.91 0.85 -2.27
N GLU A 247 14.73 1.54 -3.04
CA GLU A 247 14.42 1.96 -4.40
C GLU A 247 14.20 0.77 -5.35
N PRO A 248 15.07 -0.27 -5.41
CA PRO A 248 14.84 -1.42 -6.27
C PRO A 248 13.59 -2.23 -5.90
N ARG A 249 13.29 -2.34 -4.60
CA ARG A 249 12.08 -3.03 -4.12
C ARG A 249 10.81 -2.27 -4.50
N MET A 250 10.85 -0.94 -4.36
CA MET A 250 9.77 -0.05 -4.76
C MET A 250 9.54 -0.07 -6.28
N GLU A 251 10.60 -0.02 -7.08
CA GLU A 251 10.54 -0.13 -8.54
C GLU A 251 9.89 -1.46 -8.96
N LYS A 252 10.35 -2.59 -8.41
CA LYS A 252 9.77 -3.91 -8.69
C LYS A 252 8.28 -3.93 -8.37
N TYR A 253 7.88 -3.43 -7.19
CA TYR A 253 6.48 -3.41 -6.77
C TYR A 253 5.61 -2.59 -7.72
N LEU A 254 6.05 -1.39 -8.10
CA LEU A 254 5.30 -0.53 -9.01
C LEU A 254 5.20 -1.11 -10.42
N LEU A 255 6.25 -1.78 -10.90
CA LEU A 255 6.20 -2.51 -12.16
C LEU A 255 5.23 -3.69 -12.11
N GLU A 256 5.07 -4.37 -10.97
CA GLU A 256 4.08 -5.45 -10.81
C GLU A 256 2.65 -4.90 -10.74
N ALA A 257 2.42 -3.84 -9.95
CA ALA A 257 1.09 -3.29 -9.69
C ALA A 257 0.53 -2.45 -10.84
N GLY A 258 1.39 -1.77 -11.61
CA GLY A 258 1.01 -0.95 -12.76
C GLY A 258 0.81 0.53 -12.44
N MET A 259 0.41 1.30 -13.45
CA MET A 259 0.45 2.77 -13.42
C MET A 259 -0.53 3.44 -12.45
N ASP A 260 -1.69 2.81 -12.19
CA ASP A 260 -2.65 3.35 -11.24
C ASP A 260 -2.10 3.34 -9.81
N GLU A 261 -1.31 2.32 -9.48
CA GLU A 261 -0.60 2.24 -8.20
C GLU A 261 0.45 3.36 -8.09
N VAL A 262 1.17 3.70 -9.17
CA VAL A 262 2.19 4.77 -9.15
C VAL A 262 1.60 6.12 -8.67
N LYS A 263 0.37 6.45 -9.09
CA LYS A 263 -0.30 7.69 -8.65
C LYS A 263 -0.57 7.69 -7.15
N GLU A 264 -1.03 6.57 -6.61
CA GLU A 264 -1.28 6.40 -5.18
C GLU A 264 0.01 6.54 -4.35
N TRP A 265 1.11 5.93 -4.80
CA TRP A 265 2.40 6.06 -4.12
C TRP A 265 3.00 7.46 -4.21
N ILE A 266 2.76 8.20 -5.29
CA ILE A 266 3.11 9.63 -5.35
C ILE A 266 2.35 10.38 -4.25
N ALA A 267 1.05 10.14 -4.07
CA ALA A 267 0.28 10.78 -3.01
C ALA A 267 0.79 10.42 -1.60
N TRP A 268 1.20 9.17 -1.37
CA TRP A 268 1.79 8.74 -0.09
C TRP A 268 3.16 9.36 0.17
N THR A 269 4.03 9.44 -0.84
CA THR A 269 5.32 10.15 -0.70
C THR A 269 5.14 11.63 -0.44
N GLU A 270 4.17 12.27 -1.09
CA GLU A 270 3.80 13.65 -0.81
C GLU A 270 3.36 13.81 0.63
N THR A 271 2.42 12.99 1.08
CA THR A 271 1.96 12.98 2.48
C THR A 271 3.15 12.83 3.43
N GLY A 272 4.06 11.91 3.18
CA GLY A 272 5.29 11.75 3.97
C GLY A 272 6.16 13.01 4.01
N ALA A 273 6.35 13.66 2.87
CA ALA A 273 7.14 14.89 2.80
C ALA A 273 6.50 16.07 3.57
N TRP A 274 5.17 16.07 3.75
CA TRP A 274 4.46 17.07 4.57
C TRP A 274 4.46 16.77 6.07
N LEU A 275 4.64 15.50 6.45
CA LEU A 275 4.67 15.08 7.85
C LEU A 275 6.00 15.40 8.51
N GLN A 276 5.94 15.77 9.79
CA GLN A 276 7.13 15.91 10.62
C GLN A 276 7.80 14.54 10.84
N ALA A 277 9.12 14.53 10.96
CA ALA A 277 9.91 13.29 11.03
C ALA A 277 9.45 12.33 12.15
N HIS A 278 9.08 12.85 13.32
CA HIS A 278 8.61 12.01 14.42
C HIS A 278 7.23 11.37 14.15
N VAL A 279 6.34 12.08 13.45
CA VAL A 279 5.02 11.56 13.06
C VAL A 279 5.19 10.47 12.00
N ARG A 280 6.06 10.71 11.02
CA ARG A 280 6.43 9.68 10.04
C ARG A 280 6.99 8.42 10.68
N ALA A 281 7.87 8.57 11.68
CA ALA A 281 8.43 7.43 12.39
C ALA A 281 7.34 6.60 13.09
N GLN A 282 6.32 7.25 13.67
CA GLN A 282 5.16 6.54 14.23
C GLN A 282 4.37 5.78 13.16
N TRP A 283 4.12 6.41 12.01
CA TRP A 283 3.45 5.76 10.89
C TRP A 283 4.25 4.56 10.37
N ALA A 284 5.57 4.71 10.27
CA ALA A 284 6.46 3.63 9.86
C ALA A 284 6.36 2.42 10.80
N VAL A 285 6.28 2.66 12.12
CA VAL A 285 6.05 1.60 13.12
C VAL A 285 4.69 0.94 12.91
N THR A 286 3.61 1.73 12.78
CA THR A 286 2.26 1.18 12.57
C THR A 286 2.17 0.32 11.31
N TYR A 287 2.72 0.77 10.18
CA TYR A 287 2.72 -0.02 8.95
C TYR A 287 3.55 -1.30 9.06
N ARG A 288 4.68 -1.24 9.78
CA ARG A 288 5.48 -2.43 10.07
C ARG A 288 4.69 -3.44 10.88
N GLU A 289 4.05 -3.01 11.97
CA GLU A 289 3.20 -3.86 12.83
C GLU A 289 2.03 -4.47 12.04
N CYS A 290 1.43 -3.72 11.12
CA CYS A 290 0.38 -4.22 10.24
C CYS A 290 0.90 -5.34 9.31
N GLY A 291 2.05 -5.13 8.67
CA GLY A 291 2.69 -6.13 7.81
C GLY A 291 3.08 -7.40 8.57
N GLU A 292 3.70 -7.25 9.75
CA GLU A 292 4.12 -8.36 10.61
C GLU A 292 2.92 -9.15 11.14
N PHE A 293 1.84 -8.46 11.53
CA PHE A 293 0.61 -9.11 11.96
C PHE A 293 0.00 -9.94 10.83
N LEU A 294 -0.11 -9.38 9.62
CA LEU A 294 -0.64 -10.10 8.45
C LEU A 294 0.22 -11.30 8.09
N GLU A 295 1.55 -11.16 8.10
CA GLU A 295 2.47 -12.27 7.81
C GLU A 295 2.31 -13.40 8.84
N SER A 296 2.25 -13.05 10.12
CA SER A 296 2.00 -13.99 11.22
C SER A 296 0.64 -14.67 11.11
N ALA A 297 -0.41 -13.91 10.81
CA ALA A 297 -1.76 -14.42 10.62
C ALA A 297 -1.83 -15.36 9.41
N ALA A 298 -1.34 -14.94 8.24
CA ALA A 298 -1.32 -15.74 7.03
C ALA A 298 -0.52 -17.04 7.22
N TRP A 299 0.62 -16.99 7.91
CA TRP A 299 1.41 -18.17 8.26
C TRP A 299 0.61 -19.16 9.13
N LYS A 300 -0.02 -18.66 10.21
CA LYS A 300 -0.83 -19.47 11.14
C LYS A 300 -2.05 -20.11 10.47
N MET A 301 -2.54 -19.52 9.38
CA MET A 301 -3.75 -19.96 8.68
C MET A 301 -3.48 -20.83 7.44
N GLY A 302 -2.35 -20.62 6.75
CA GLY A 302 -2.02 -21.28 5.48
C GLY A 302 -0.81 -22.23 5.49
N GLY A 303 0.03 -22.21 6.52
CA GLY A 303 1.14 -23.16 6.72
C GLY A 303 2.23 -23.22 5.64
N ARG A 304 2.20 -22.35 4.62
CA ARG A 304 3.21 -22.32 3.55
C ARG A 304 4.00 -21.01 3.59
N ARG A 305 5.31 -21.10 3.30
CA ARG A 305 6.14 -19.91 3.02
C ARG A 305 5.62 -19.27 1.74
N TRP A 306 5.17 -18.04 1.85
CA TRP A 306 4.79 -17.20 0.72
C TRP A 306 6.09 -16.64 0.12
N THR A 307 6.56 -17.24 -0.98
CA THR A 307 7.64 -16.65 -1.79
C THR A 307 7.00 -16.00 -2.99
N MET A 308 7.12 -14.67 -3.12
CA MET A 308 6.87 -13.96 -4.38
C MET A 308 8.00 -14.26 -5.38
#